data_AF-A0A0F6U2K5-F1
#
_entry.id   AF-A0A0F6U2K5-F1
#
_cell.length_a   1.000
_cell.length_b   1.000
_cell.length_c   1.000
_cell.angle_alpha   90.00
_cell.angle_beta   90.00
_cell.angle_gamma   90.00
#
_symmetry.space_group_name_H-M   'P 1'
#
loop_
_entity.id
_entity.type
_entity.pdbx_description
1 polymer ?
#
loop_
_entity_poly.entity_id
_entity_poly.type
_entity_poly.pdbx_seq_one_letter_code
_entity_poly.pdbx_strand_id
1 'polypeptide(L)'
;MANTTQDIENLAAQIGDNIYIDVAKWHLYLREAHLHSVVAEKVFPLLENDSLSENAVMSILREIKVTLGGGHLQVSLADLLPSKCQIDLIDLLEEYQKSC
;
A
#
# COMPACT_ATOMS: atom_id res chain seq x y z
N MET A 1 -10.58 -7.57 -20.72
CA MET A 1 -10.71 -7.39 -19.26
C MET A 1 -10.07 -8.56 -18.50
N ALA A 2 -8.96 -9.12 -19.00
CA ALA A 2 -8.22 -10.21 -18.35
C ALA A 2 -6.83 -9.77 -17.83
N ASN A 3 -6.45 -8.49 -18.04
CA ASN A 3 -5.17 -7.95 -17.61
C ASN A 3 -5.26 -7.31 -16.21
N THR A 4 -6.39 -6.66 -15.88
CA THR A 4 -6.55 -5.88 -14.66
C THR A 4 -6.29 -6.68 -13.37
N THR A 5 -6.76 -7.93 -13.29
CA THR A 5 -6.54 -8.76 -12.09
C THR A 5 -5.07 -9.16 -11.92
N GLN A 6 -4.40 -9.53 -13.02
CA GLN A 6 -3.00 -9.94 -12.98
C GLN A 6 -2.07 -8.74 -12.72
N ASP A 7 -2.44 -7.57 -13.23
CA ASP A 7 -1.74 -6.30 -12.97
C ASP A 7 -1.87 -5.89 -11.49
N ILE A 8 -3.06 -6.01 -10.90
CA ILE A 8 -3.29 -5.78 -9.46
C ILE A 8 -2.50 -6.77 -8.62
N GLU A 9 -2.49 -8.06 -8.96
CA GLU A 9 -1.74 -9.09 -8.22
C GLU A 9 -0.23 -8.84 -8.28
N ASN A 10 0.31 -8.46 -9.44
CA ASN A 10 1.71 -8.10 -9.59
C ASN A 10 2.07 -6.87 -8.76
N LEU A 11 1.22 -5.84 -8.78
CA LEU A 11 1.40 -4.64 -7.97
C LEU A 11 1.35 -4.98 -6.47
N ALA A 12 0.38 -5.79 -6.05
CA ALA A 12 0.24 -6.26 -4.68
C ALA A 12 1.47 -7.06 -4.23
N ALA A 13 2.05 -7.90 -5.09
CA ALA A 13 3.26 -8.63 -4.76
C ALA A 13 4.44 -7.69 -4.51
N GLN A 14 4.65 -6.70 -5.39
CA GLN A 14 5.73 -5.72 -5.25
C GLN A 14 5.57 -4.85 -4.00
N ILE A 15 4.35 -4.39 -3.72
CA ILE A 15 4.04 -3.65 -2.48
C ILE A 15 4.27 -4.54 -1.26
N GLY A 16 3.84 -5.81 -1.32
CA GLY A 16 3.96 -6.75 -0.23
C GLY A 16 5.39 -7.06 0.21
N ASP A 17 6.33 -7.10 -0.74
CA ASP A 17 7.74 -7.43 -0.48
C ASP A 17 8.59 -6.23 -0.09
N ASN A 18 8.23 -5.03 -0.52
CA ASN A 18 9.03 -3.82 -0.28
C ASN A 18 8.51 -2.99 0.90
N ILE A 19 7.20 -3.04 1.17
CA ILE A 19 6.55 -2.17 2.14
C ILE A 19 6.27 -2.95 3.44
N TYR A 20 6.62 -2.34 4.57
CA TYR A 20 6.43 -2.92 5.89
C TYR A 20 5.85 -1.91 6.87
N ILE A 21 5.12 -2.41 7.87
CA ILE A 21 4.72 -1.63 9.04
C ILE A 21 5.78 -1.78 10.14
N ASP A 22 6.04 -0.70 10.88
CA ASP A 22 6.89 -0.74 12.06
C ASP A 22 6.04 -0.81 13.33
N VAL A 23 6.20 -1.90 14.08
CA VAL A 23 5.54 -2.07 15.37
C VAL A 23 6.56 -2.49 16.40
N ALA A 24 6.89 -1.59 17.32
CA ALA A 24 7.86 -1.84 18.40
C ALA A 24 9.20 -2.41 17.90
N LYS A 25 9.71 -1.91 16.76
CA LYS A 25 10.92 -2.35 16.05
C LYS A 25 10.80 -3.67 15.26
N TRP A 26 9.60 -4.21 15.13
CA TRP A 26 9.33 -5.29 14.19
C TRP A 26 8.98 -4.70 12.84
N HIS A 27 9.64 -5.18 11.79
CA HIS A 27 9.28 -4.89 10.41
C HIS A 27 8.36 -6.01 9.95
N LEU A 28 7.05 -5.75 9.94
CA LEU A 28 6.07 -6.69 9.44
C LEU A 28 5.70 -6.29 8.02
N TYR A 29 6.09 -7.10 7.04
CA TYR A 29 5.83 -6.81 5.64
C TYR A 29 4.32 -6.87 5.33
N LEU A 30 3.85 -6.02 4.41
CA LEU A 30 2.43 -5.99 4.03
C LEU A 30 1.95 -7.32 3.43
N ARG A 31 2.88 -8.13 2.89
CA ARG A 31 2.62 -9.52 2.50
C ARG A 31 2.12 -10.35 3.68
N GLU A 32 2.87 -10.35 4.77
CA GLU A 32 2.59 -11.13 5.98
C GLU A 32 1.35 -10.60 6.71
N ALA A 33 1.10 -9.29 6.64
CA ALA A 33 -0.10 -8.68 7.19
C ALA A 33 -1.36 -8.88 6.32
N HIS A 34 -1.23 -9.48 5.12
CA HIS A 34 -2.30 -9.58 4.11
C HIS A 34 -2.93 -8.22 3.72
N LEU A 35 -2.20 -7.12 3.92
CA LEU A 35 -2.65 -5.76 3.62
C LEU A 35 -2.26 -5.31 2.21
N HIS A 36 -1.26 -5.96 1.61
CA HIS A 36 -0.74 -5.64 0.28
C HIS A 36 -1.81 -5.66 -0.82
N SER A 37 -2.71 -6.64 -0.83
CA SER A 37 -3.82 -6.72 -1.79
C SER A 37 -4.79 -5.55 -1.62
N VAL A 38 -5.13 -5.20 -0.38
CA VAL A 38 -6.04 -4.09 -0.06
C VAL A 38 -5.47 -2.76 -0.52
N VAL A 39 -4.17 -2.54 -0.29
CA VAL A 39 -3.48 -1.32 -0.75
C VAL A 39 -3.46 -1.27 -2.28
N ALA A 40 -3.08 -2.36 -2.95
CA ALA A 40 -3.03 -2.42 -4.41
C ALA A 40 -4.40 -2.13 -5.03
N GLU A 41 -5.46 -2.79 -4.58
CA GLU A 41 -6.83 -2.58 -5.08
C GLU A 41 -7.31 -1.13 -4.91
N LYS A 42 -6.94 -0.47 -3.80
CA LYS A 42 -7.34 0.90 -3.52
C LYS A 42 -6.57 1.92 -4.35
N VAL A 43 -5.29 1.65 -4.63
CA VAL A 43 -4.41 2.55 -5.36
C VAL A 43 -4.52 2.35 -6.88
N PHE A 44 -4.87 1.15 -7.35
CA PHE A 44 -4.98 0.85 -8.77
C PHE A 44 -5.87 1.83 -9.58
N PRO A 45 -7.04 2.28 -9.08
CA PRO A 45 -7.83 3.31 -9.76
C PRO A 45 -7.10 4.64 -9.94
N LEU A 46 -6.17 5.01 -9.05
CA LEU A 46 -5.38 6.25 -9.22
C LEU A 46 -4.42 6.13 -10.41
N LEU A 47 -3.87 4.93 -10.62
CA LEU A 47 -2.99 4.61 -11.75
C LEU A 47 -3.76 4.64 -13.07
N GLU A 48 -4.95 4.02 -13.13
CA GLU A 48 -5.80 4.03 -14.33
C GLU A 48 -6.27 5.44 -14.74
N ASN A 49 -6.49 6.33 -13.77
CA ASN A 49 -7.00 7.68 -14.02
C ASN A 49 -5.90 8.74 -14.17
N ASP A 50 -4.62 8.35 -14.23
CA ASP A 50 -3.46 9.26 -14.30
C ASP A 50 -3.47 10.36 -13.22
N SER A 51 -3.98 10.01 -12.04
CA SER A 51 -4.25 10.94 -10.93
C SER A 51 -3.39 10.66 -9.71
N LEU A 52 -2.31 9.90 -9.91
CA LEU A 52 -1.36 9.55 -8.87
C LEU A 52 -0.73 10.82 -8.28
N SER A 53 -0.88 10.99 -6.97
CA SER A 53 -0.23 12.05 -6.21
C SER A 53 0.03 11.57 -4.79
N GLU A 54 1.09 12.07 -4.17
CA GLU A 54 1.45 11.77 -2.78
C GLU A 54 0.24 11.97 -1.85
N ASN A 55 -0.49 13.08 -2.01
CA ASN A 55 -1.68 13.36 -1.20
C ASN A 55 -2.81 12.33 -1.38
N ALA A 56 -3.02 11.84 -2.61
CA ALA A 56 -4.04 10.84 -2.90
C ALA A 56 -3.66 9.47 -2.28
N VAL A 57 -2.41 9.05 -2.44
CA VAL A 57 -1.87 7.82 -1.84
C VAL A 57 -1.96 7.89 -0.31
N MET A 58 -1.52 8.99 0.29
CA MET A 58 -1.58 9.20 1.73
C MET A 58 -3.01 9.22 2.27
N SER A 59 -3.97 9.74 1.49
CA SER A 59 -5.38 9.70 1.86
C SER A 59 -5.91 8.26 1.90
N ILE A 60 -5.59 7.45 0.88
CA ILE A 60 -5.93 6.02 0.85
C ILE A 60 -5.32 5.28 2.05
N LEU A 61 -4.03 5.50 2.33
CA LEU A 61 -3.36 4.87 3.46
C LEU A 61 -3.98 5.26 4.82
N ARG A 62 -4.53 6.47 4.94
CA ARG A 62 -5.23 6.91 6.16
C ARG A 62 -6.61 6.27 6.32
N GLU A 63 -7.28 5.94 5.23
CA GLU A 63 -8.57 5.26 5.21
C GLU A 63 -8.44 3.80 5.66
N ILE A 64 -7.35 3.14 5.30
CA ILE A 64 -7.09 1.75 5.70
C ILE A 64 -6.82 1.70 7.21
N LYS A 65 -7.74 1.07 7.96
CA LYS A 65 -7.61 0.87 9.41
C LYS A 65 -7.07 -0.51 9.72
N VAL A 66 -6.01 -0.57 10.51
CA VAL A 66 -5.40 -1.79 11.01
C VAL A 66 -5.76 -1.94 12.48
N THR A 67 -6.37 -3.07 12.83
CA THR A 67 -6.70 -3.40 14.21
C THR A 67 -5.49 -3.97 14.93
N LEU A 68 -5.12 -3.37 16.06
CA LEU A 68 -4.01 -3.80 16.91
C LEU A 68 -4.52 -4.32 18.26
N GLY A 69 -3.72 -5.18 18.89
CA GLY A 69 -3.98 -5.69 20.24
C GLY A 69 -5.31 -6.44 20.38
N GLY A 70 -5.73 -7.21 19.36
CA GLY A 70 -7.01 -7.94 19.41
C GLY A 70 -8.26 -7.08 19.20
N GLY A 71 -8.12 -5.89 18.61
CA GLY A 71 -9.25 -5.00 18.29
C GLY A 71 -9.48 -3.88 19.32
N HIS A 72 -8.64 -3.79 20.34
CA HIS A 72 -8.68 -2.69 21.32
C HIS A 72 -8.24 -1.34 20.75
N LEU A 73 -7.48 -1.35 19.65
CA LEU A 73 -6.99 -0.16 18.99
C LEU A 73 -7.13 -0.29 17.48
N GLN A 74 -7.51 0.80 16.82
CA GLN A 74 -7.46 0.91 15.36
C GLN A 74 -6.56 2.08 15.01
N VAL A 75 -5.55 1.80 14.19
CA VAL A 75 -4.57 2.79 13.73
C VAL A 75 -4.63 2.84 12.21
N SER A 76 -4.40 4.00 11.61
CA SER A 76 -4.36 4.07 10.15
C SER A 76 -3.08 3.43 9.62
N LEU A 77 -3.14 2.83 8.43
CA LEU A 77 -1.95 2.24 7.82
C LEU A 77 -0.85 3.29 7.59
N ALA A 78 -1.24 4.52 7.27
CA ALA A 78 -0.32 5.66 7.15
C ALA A 78 0.50 5.91 8.44
N ASP A 79 -0.09 5.74 9.62
CA ASP A 79 0.61 5.96 10.89
C ASP A 79 1.53 4.78 11.28
N LEU A 80 1.30 3.60 10.69
CA LEU A 80 2.10 2.39 10.92
C LEU A 80 3.27 2.25 9.94
N LEU A 81 3.20 2.93 8.80
CA LEU A 81 4.23 2.95 7.77
C LEU A 81 5.33 3.96 8.15
N PRO A 82 6.61 3.55 8.23
CA PRO A 82 7.72 4.48 8.31
C PRO A 82 7.72 5.45 7.12
N SER A 83 8.21 6.67 7.32
CA SER A 83 8.29 7.67 6.24
C SER A 83 9.05 7.16 5.01
N LYS A 84 10.08 6.34 5.21
CA LYS A 84 10.80 5.69 4.12
C LYS A 84 9.88 4.82 3.27
N CYS A 85 9.07 3.97 3.90
CA CYS A 85 8.13 3.09 3.19
C CYS A 85 7.04 3.88 2.44
N GLN A 86 6.65 5.05 2.95
CA GLN A 86 5.71 5.92 2.24
C GLN A 86 6.31 6.45 0.94
N ILE A 87 7.58 6.87 0.98
CA ILE A 87 8.34 7.32 -0.21
C ILE A 87 8.53 6.14 -1.17
N ASP A 88 9.04 5.01 -0.66
CA ASP A 88 9.29 3.80 -1.47
C ASP A 88 7.99 3.33 -2.18
N LEU A 89 6.83 3.45 -1.54
CA LEU A 89 5.53 3.13 -2.16
C LEU A 89 5.19 4.09 -3.30
N ILE A 90 5.39 5.40 -3.12
CA ILE A 90 5.10 6.40 -4.16
C ILE A 90 6.01 6.17 -5.37
N ASP A 91 7.30 5.98 -5.13
CA ASP A 91 8.28 5.71 -6.19
C ASP A 91 7.90 4.45 -6.99
N LEU A 92 7.53 3.37 -6.28
CA LEU A 92 7.06 2.12 -6.90
C LEU A 92 5.82 2.34 -7.78
N LEU A 93 4.86 3.14 -7.30
CA LEU A 93 3.64 3.46 -8.04
C LEU A 93 3.92 4.32 -9.27
N GLU A 94 4.82 5.30 -9.17
CA GLU A 94 5.23 6.11 -10.31
C GLU A 94 5.98 5.29 -11.36
N GLU A 95 6.88 4.40 -10.94
CA GLU A 95 7.60 3.50 -11.85
C GLU A 95 6.63 2.55 -12.56
N TYR A 96 5.63 2.03 -11.82
CA TYR A 96 4.59 1.19 -12.38
C TYR A 96 3.76 1.95 -13.43
N GLN A 97 3.33 3.18 -13.13
CA GLN A 97 2.57 4.03 -14.06
C GLN A 97 3.34 4.33 -15.33
N LYS A 98 4.66 4.58 -15.24
CA LYS A 98 5.54 4.84 -16.41
C LYS A 98 5.77 3.59 -17.27
N SER A 99 5.60 2.41 -16.69
CA SER A 99 5.87 1.12 -17.34
C SER A 99 4.62 0.52 -18.00
N CYS A 100 3.43 1.04 -17.71
CA CYS A 100 2.16 0.71 -18.38
C CYS A 100 1.89 1.64 -19.57
#